data_AF-A0A1H6HAV8-F1
#
_entry.id   AF-A0A1H6HAV8-F1
#
_cell.length_a   1.000
_cell.length_b   1.000
_cell.length_c   1.000
_cell.angle_alpha   90.00
_cell.angle_beta   90.00
_cell.angle_gamma   90.00
#
_symmetry.space_group_name_H-M   'P 1'
#
loop_
_entity.id
_entity.type
_entity.pdbx_description
1 polymer ?
#
loop_
_entity_poly.entity_id
_entity_poly.type
_entity_poly.pdbx_seq_one_letter_code
_entity_poly.pdbx_strand_id
1 'polypeptide(L)'
;MRRSLSLIAAALVLSGLVPGGARASDDTETRLRDALRSAIAQSRTLEDERAQLHAKNAENQKLIEALKAQLESRPAPGRTAAAPDRAILDRMEAEFNRRLAANSETVAQAIAAQEKWKSAYQEAVAVARAKEAERAQLAGQTETLTRRAESCETKNAALYKVGAEILDRYAARDIAETLLDRDPFLGIKKVELQTLVQDYQDKLLDQKAVP
;
A
#
# COMPACT_ATOMS: atom_id res chain seq x y z
N MET A 1 -26.23 -15.27 41.21
CA MET A 1 -24.80 -15.66 41.22
C MET A 1 -24.35 -15.75 39.76
N ARG A 2 -24.02 -14.63 39.11
CA ARG A 2 -22.64 -14.11 38.88
C ARG A 2 -21.73 -15.13 38.20
N ARG A 3 -21.67 -15.16 36.86
CA ARG A 3 -20.48 -15.49 36.04
C ARG A 3 -20.62 -14.89 34.64
N SER A 4 -20.53 -13.57 34.57
CA SER A 4 -20.09 -12.81 33.40
C SER A 4 -18.73 -12.19 33.77
N LEU A 5 -17.85 -11.98 32.78
CA LEU A 5 -16.45 -11.51 32.86
C LEU A 5 -15.36 -12.60 32.89
N SER A 6 -14.99 -13.10 31.71
CA SER A 6 -13.62 -13.48 31.37
C SER A 6 -13.50 -13.54 29.85
N LEU A 7 -13.45 -12.36 29.21
CA LEU A 7 -13.21 -12.22 27.77
C LEU A 7 -12.59 -10.84 27.48
N ILE A 8 -11.58 -10.44 28.25
CA ILE A 8 -10.70 -9.30 27.92
C ILE A 8 -9.30 -9.61 28.46
N ALA A 9 -8.50 -10.33 27.68
CA ALA A 9 -7.04 -10.35 27.80
C ALA A 9 -6.44 -10.93 26.52
N ALA A 10 -5.38 -10.28 26.02
CA ALA A 10 -4.70 -10.48 24.73
C ALA A 10 -5.43 -9.80 23.55
N ALA A 11 -4.93 -8.75 22.90
CA ALA A 11 -3.55 -8.31 22.77
C ALA A 11 -3.50 -6.78 22.63
N LEU A 12 -2.77 -6.14 23.54
CA LEU A 12 -2.38 -4.74 23.45
C LEU A 12 -0.89 -4.66 23.78
N VAL A 13 -0.04 -5.04 22.82
CA VAL A 13 1.36 -4.61 22.76
C VAL A 13 1.77 -4.53 21.30
N LEU A 14 1.70 -3.34 20.72
CA LEU A 14 2.56 -2.99 19.59
C LEU A 14 2.96 -1.52 19.73
N SER A 15 3.70 -1.25 20.80
CA SER A 15 4.58 -0.08 20.90
C SER A 15 6.00 -0.58 20.68
N GLY A 16 6.54 -0.27 19.52
CA GLY A 16 7.85 -0.72 19.06
C GLY A 16 8.28 0.15 17.89
N LEU A 17 8.52 1.43 18.18
CA LEU A 17 9.13 2.39 17.29
C LEU A 17 10.61 2.02 17.13
N VAL A 18 11.01 1.57 15.94
CA VAL A 18 12.42 1.47 15.53
C VAL A 18 12.57 2.21 14.20
N PRO A 19 13.35 3.31 14.14
CA PRO A 19 13.70 3.95 12.88
C PRO A 19 14.91 3.24 12.27
N GLY A 20 14.67 2.37 11.30
CA GLY A 20 15.68 1.72 10.47
C GLY A 20 15.26 1.79 9.00
N GLY A 21 15.77 2.80 8.29
CA GLY A 21 15.29 3.23 6.99
C GLY A 21 15.57 2.29 5.81
N ALA A 22 14.61 2.29 4.89
CA ALA A 22 14.72 2.24 3.43
C ALA A 22 15.24 0.98 2.72
N ARG A 23 15.95 0.05 3.36
CA ARG A 23 16.39 -1.21 2.69
C ARG A 23 15.56 -2.45 3.00
N ALA A 24 14.86 -2.47 4.11
CA ALA A 24 13.95 -3.58 4.43
C ALA A 24 12.69 -3.55 3.56
N SER A 25 12.24 -2.36 3.14
CA SER A 25 11.04 -2.16 2.31
C SER A 25 11.20 -2.78 0.91
N ASP A 26 12.33 -2.58 0.25
CA ASP A 26 12.54 -3.02 -1.14
C ASP A 26 12.67 -4.55 -1.27
N ASP A 27 13.34 -5.20 -0.30
CA ASP A 27 13.43 -6.67 -0.19
C ASP A 27 12.07 -7.29 0.20
N THR A 28 11.30 -6.62 1.07
CA THR A 28 9.92 -7.06 1.34
C THR A 28 9.00 -6.88 0.14
N GLU A 29 9.14 -5.82 -0.64
CA GLU A 29 8.33 -5.56 -1.83
C GLU A 29 8.61 -6.58 -2.94
N THR A 30 9.88 -6.88 -3.20
CA THR A 30 10.27 -7.91 -4.18
C THR A 30 9.76 -9.29 -3.76
N ARG A 31 9.89 -9.66 -2.48
CA ARG A 31 9.31 -10.92 -1.96
C ARG A 31 7.78 -10.97 -2.08
N LEU A 32 7.08 -9.86 -1.84
CA LEU A 32 5.63 -9.78 -2.02
C LEU A 32 5.23 -9.91 -3.50
N ARG A 33 6.00 -9.32 -4.42
CA ARG A 33 5.79 -9.46 -5.86
C ARG A 33 6.05 -10.89 -6.34
N ASP A 34 7.06 -11.57 -5.82
CA ASP A 34 7.35 -12.96 -6.17
C ASP A 34 6.34 -13.93 -5.56
N ALA A 35 5.92 -13.70 -4.31
CA ALA A 35 4.80 -14.40 -3.70
C ALA A 35 3.51 -14.22 -4.52
N LEU A 36 3.27 -13.02 -5.06
CA LEU A 36 2.15 -12.73 -5.94
C LEU A 36 2.22 -13.50 -7.26
N ARG A 37 3.36 -13.50 -7.94
CA ARG A 37 3.54 -14.28 -9.18
C ARG A 37 3.32 -15.77 -8.92
N SER A 38 3.84 -16.28 -7.80
CA SER A 38 3.65 -17.66 -7.37
C SER A 38 2.18 -17.99 -7.09
N ALA A 39 1.46 -17.13 -6.36
CA ALA A 39 0.04 -17.31 -6.08
C ALA A 39 -0.82 -17.26 -7.35
N ILE A 40 -0.52 -16.37 -8.29
CA ILE A 40 -1.20 -16.32 -9.60
C ILE A 40 -0.93 -17.60 -10.39
N ALA A 41 0.30 -18.09 -10.39
CA ALA A 41 0.65 -19.34 -11.05
C ALA A 41 -0.10 -20.53 -10.44
N GLN A 42 -0.13 -20.64 -9.11
CA GLN A 42 -0.88 -21.69 -8.40
C GLN A 42 -2.39 -21.61 -8.69
N SER A 43 -2.95 -20.41 -8.73
CA SER A 43 -4.37 -20.19 -9.08
C SER A 43 -4.71 -20.67 -10.49
N ARG A 44 -3.82 -20.43 -11.47
CA ARG A 44 -3.98 -20.96 -12.83
C ARG A 44 -3.84 -22.47 -12.90
N THR A 45 -2.85 -23.04 -12.21
CA THR A 45 -2.68 -24.50 -12.14
C THR A 45 -3.92 -25.17 -11.55
N LEU A 46 -4.51 -24.61 -10.48
CA LEU A 46 -5.75 -25.11 -9.89
C LEU A 46 -6.95 -24.97 -10.84
N GLU A 47 -7.02 -23.90 -11.64
CA GLU A 47 -8.04 -23.75 -12.70
C GLU A 47 -7.89 -24.84 -13.78
N ASP A 48 -6.66 -25.10 -14.24
CA ASP A 48 -6.37 -26.11 -15.25
C ASP A 48 -6.68 -27.54 -14.74
N GLU A 49 -6.26 -27.87 -13.52
CA GLU A 49 -6.56 -29.16 -12.89
C GLU A 49 -8.07 -29.38 -12.75
N ARG A 50 -8.79 -28.33 -12.35
CA ARG A 50 -10.25 -28.36 -12.23
C ARG A 50 -10.93 -28.52 -13.59
N ALA A 51 -10.47 -27.82 -14.63
CA ALA A 51 -10.98 -28.00 -16.00
C ALA A 51 -10.73 -29.45 -16.49
N GLN A 52 -9.56 -30.01 -16.18
CA GLN A 52 -9.22 -31.39 -16.54
C GLN A 52 -10.10 -32.41 -15.80
N LEU A 53 -10.35 -32.23 -14.51
CA LEU A 53 -11.25 -33.09 -13.73
C LEU A 53 -12.69 -33.01 -14.24
N HIS A 54 -13.14 -31.82 -14.68
CA HIS A 54 -14.46 -31.67 -15.29
C HIS A 54 -14.56 -32.42 -16.63
N ALA A 55 -13.53 -32.33 -17.47
CA ALA A 55 -13.47 -33.06 -18.74
C ALA A 55 -13.50 -34.58 -18.56
N LYS A 56 -12.71 -35.12 -17.61
CA LYS A 56 -12.70 -36.56 -17.27
C LYS A 56 -14.06 -37.05 -16.78
N ASN A 57 -14.77 -36.25 -15.99
CA ASN A 57 -16.11 -36.58 -15.55
C ASN A 57 -17.12 -36.65 -16.71
N ALA A 58 -17.04 -35.72 -17.66
CA ALA A 58 -17.86 -35.75 -18.86
C ALA A 58 -17.55 -36.95 -19.77
N GLU A 59 -16.28 -37.36 -19.86
CA GLU A 59 -15.86 -38.55 -20.62
C GLU A 59 -16.38 -39.85 -19.98
N ASN A 60 -16.26 -39.99 -18.66
CA ASN A 60 -16.82 -41.12 -17.91
C ASN A 60 -18.34 -41.24 -18.10
N GLN A 61 -19.05 -40.10 -18.15
CA GLN A 61 -20.49 -40.10 -18.43
C GLN A 61 -20.82 -40.69 -19.80
N LYS A 62 -20.09 -40.29 -20.85
CA LYS A 62 -20.28 -40.83 -22.21
C LYS A 62 -20.01 -42.32 -22.29
N LEU A 63 -18.98 -42.81 -21.58
CA LEU A 63 -18.67 -44.24 -21.52
C LEU A 63 -19.80 -45.05 -20.88
N ILE A 64 -20.43 -44.52 -19.84
CA ILE A 64 -21.59 -45.16 -19.19
C ILE A 64 -22.78 -45.22 -20.14
N GLU A 65 -23.09 -44.12 -20.83
CA GLU A 65 -24.17 -44.08 -21.84
C GLU A 65 -23.94 -45.11 -22.95
N ALA A 66 -22.69 -45.22 -23.44
CA ALA A 66 -22.32 -46.21 -24.45
C ALA A 66 -22.44 -47.66 -23.94
N LEU A 67 -22.01 -47.95 -22.72
CA LEU A 67 -22.15 -49.28 -22.11
C LEU A 67 -23.61 -49.67 -21.89
N LYS A 68 -24.48 -48.72 -21.54
CA LYS A 68 -25.92 -48.95 -21.44
C LYS A 68 -26.55 -49.28 -22.78
N ALA A 69 -26.20 -48.52 -23.82
CA ALA A 69 -26.66 -48.82 -25.18
C ALA A 69 -26.23 -50.23 -25.62
N GLN A 70 -25.02 -50.68 -25.25
CA GLN A 70 -24.58 -52.06 -25.53
C GLN A 70 -25.40 -53.12 -24.76
N LEU A 71 -25.68 -52.88 -23.48
CA LEU A 71 -26.53 -53.75 -22.64
C LEU A 71 -27.95 -53.88 -23.22
N GLU A 72 -28.53 -52.78 -23.70
CA GLU A 72 -29.85 -52.75 -24.33
C GLU A 72 -29.88 -53.49 -25.67
N SER A 73 -28.77 -53.46 -26.43
CA SER A 73 -28.67 -54.05 -27.77
C SER A 73 -28.46 -55.57 -27.82
N ARG A 74 -28.19 -56.24 -26.69
CA ARG A 74 -27.89 -57.69 -26.65
C ARG A 74 -29.19 -58.53 -26.70
N PRO A 75 -29.41 -59.38 -27.73
CA PRO A 75 -30.63 -60.18 -27.86
C PRO A 75 -30.63 -61.42 -26.95
N ALA A 76 -31.82 -61.77 -26.43
CA ALA A 76 -32.09 -62.77 -25.40
C ALA A 76 -31.86 -64.22 -25.86
N PRO A 77 -31.14 -65.03 -25.06
CA PRO A 77 -31.84 -66.01 -24.23
C PRO A 77 -31.29 -65.98 -22.79
N GLY A 78 -32.15 -65.66 -21.82
CA GLY A 78 -31.77 -65.51 -20.41
C GLY A 78 -32.47 -64.37 -19.65
N ARG A 79 -33.50 -63.75 -20.25
CA ARG A 79 -34.25 -62.62 -19.64
C ARG A 79 -35.06 -62.96 -18.38
N THR A 80 -35.06 -64.21 -17.91
CA THR A 80 -35.75 -64.60 -16.67
C THR A 80 -34.95 -64.31 -15.39
N ALA A 81 -33.76 -63.70 -15.47
CA ALA A 81 -33.00 -63.24 -14.30
C ALA A 81 -32.88 -61.70 -14.14
N ALA A 82 -33.37 -60.88 -15.10
CA ALA A 82 -32.83 -59.52 -15.34
C ALA A 82 -33.72 -58.30 -14.99
N ALA A 83 -34.77 -58.45 -14.19
CA ALA A 83 -35.51 -57.30 -13.62
C ALA A 83 -34.76 -56.57 -12.47
N PRO A 84 -34.10 -57.27 -11.51
CA PRO A 84 -33.32 -56.59 -10.48
C PRO A 84 -32.09 -55.87 -11.04
N ASP A 85 -31.45 -56.39 -12.09
CA ASP A 85 -30.26 -55.78 -12.68
C ASP A 85 -30.52 -54.44 -13.36
N ARG A 86 -31.66 -54.27 -14.06
CA ARG A 86 -32.06 -52.97 -14.64
C ARG A 86 -32.38 -51.93 -13.57
N ALA A 87 -33.11 -52.32 -12.52
CA ALA A 87 -33.41 -51.41 -11.41
C ALA A 87 -32.14 -51.00 -10.64
N ILE A 88 -31.13 -51.87 -10.56
CA ILE A 88 -29.81 -51.55 -10.00
C ILE A 88 -29.05 -50.57 -10.92
N LEU A 89 -29.05 -50.80 -12.24
CA LEU A 89 -28.45 -49.89 -13.22
C LEU A 89 -29.07 -48.49 -13.19
N ASP A 90 -30.39 -48.38 -13.13
CA ASP A 90 -31.11 -47.09 -13.06
C ASP A 90 -30.79 -46.34 -11.75
N ARG A 91 -30.66 -47.07 -10.63
CA ARG A 91 -30.25 -46.48 -9.35
C ARG A 91 -28.81 -45.99 -9.37
N MET A 92 -27.90 -46.77 -9.96
CA MET A 92 -26.50 -46.37 -10.13
C MET A 92 -26.37 -45.14 -11.03
N GLU A 93 -27.18 -45.05 -12.09
CA GLU A 93 -27.24 -43.85 -12.94
C GLU A 93 -27.75 -42.63 -12.18
N ALA A 94 -28.86 -42.76 -11.47
CA ALA A 94 -29.42 -41.67 -10.70
C ALA A 94 -28.44 -41.18 -9.61
N GLU A 95 -27.73 -42.10 -8.96
CA GLU A 95 -26.69 -41.77 -7.99
C GLU A 95 -25.50 -41.07 -8.65
N PHE A 96 -25.02 -41.57 -9.79
CA PHE A 96 -23.89 -40.98 -10.51
C PHE A 96 -24.22 -39.59 -11.06
N ASN A 97 -25.41 -39.41 -11.65
CA ASN A 97 -25.90 -38.12 -12.11
C ASN A 97 -26.04 -37.12 -10.96
N ARG A 98 -26.50 -37.58 -9.78
CA ARG A 98 -26.51 -36.75 -8.57
C ARG A 98 -25.09 -36.36 -8.13
N ARG A 99 -24.14 -37.29 -8.16
CA ARG A 99 -22.73 -37.02 -7.84
C ARG A 99 -22.10 -36.05 -8.84
N LEU A 100 -22.41 -36.18 -10.13
CA LEU A 100 -21.97 -35.26 -11.18
C LEU A 100 -22.53 -33.86 -10.96
N ALA A 101 -23.83 -33.73 -10.70
CA ALA A 101 -24.46 -32.45 -10.40
C ALA A 101 -23.82 -31.81 -9.16
N ALA A 102 -23.68 -32.57 -8.07
CA ALA A 102 -23.03 -32.09 -6.85
C ALA A 102 -21.58 -31.67 -7.10
N ASN A 103 -20.82 -32.43 -7.89
CA ASN A 103 -19.44 -32.10 -8.21
C ASN A 103 -19.34 -30.87 -9.15
N SER A 104 -20.28 -30.71 -10.08
CA SER A 104 -20.36 -29.51 -10.91
C SER A 104 -20.65 -28.26 -10.09
N GLU A 105 -21.44 -28.40 -9.03
CA GLU A 105 -21.79 -27.32 -8.12
C GLU A 105 -20.63 -26.95 -7.20
N THR A 106 -19.94 -27.92 -6.61
CA THR A 106 -18.72 -27.66 -5.80
C THR A 106 -17.64 -27.00 -6.64
N VAL A 107 -17.49 -27.45 -7.88
CA VAL A 107 -16.66 -26.83 -8.90
C VAL A 107 -17.15 -25.38 -9.10
N ALA A 108 -18.40 -25.12 -9.48
CA ALA A 108 -18.90 -23.74 -9.65
C ALA A 108 -18.61 -22.82 -8.43
N GLN A 109 -18.86 -23.31 -7.21
CA GLN A 109 -18.58 -22.61 -5.96
C GLN A 109 -17.08 -22.31 -5.77
N ALA A 110 -16.19 -23.25 -6.10
CA ALA A 110 -14.75 -23.05 -6.03
C ALA A 110 -14.25 -21.96 -7.00
N ILE A 111 -14.81 -21.86 -8.22
CA ILE A 111 -14.47 -20.77 -9.16
C ILE A 111 -14.95 -19.43 -8.58
N ALA A 112 -16.18 -19.38 -8.06
CA ALA A 112 -16.73 -18.15 -7.51
C ALA A 112 -15.93 -17.67 -6.30
N ALA A 113 -15.50 -18.59 -5.43
CA ALA A 113 -14.61 -18.29 -4.31
C ALA A 113 -13.26 -17.77 -4.81
N GLN A 114 -12.66 -18.41 -5.81
CA GLN A 114 -11.37 -18.02 -6.37
C GLN A 114 -11.40 -16.61 -6.99
N GLU A 115 -12.40 -16.30 -7.80
CA GLU A 115 -12.57 -14.96 -8.37
C GLU A 115 -12.79 -13.90 -7.27
N LYS A 116 -13.53 -14.24 -6.22
CA LYS A 116 -13.69 -13.35 -5.05
C LYS A 116 -12.37 -13.09 -4.33
N TRP A 117 -11.56 -14.12 -4.09
CA TRP A 117 -10.23 -13.97 -3.48
C TRP A 117 -9.29 -13.15 -4.34
N LYS A 118 -9.30 -13.39 -5.66
CA LYS A 118 -8.48 -12.64 -6.64
C LYS A 118 -8.88 -11.17 -6.68
N SER A 119 -10.18 -10.86 -6.71
CA SER A 119 -10.69 -9.49 -6.67
C SER A 119 -10.31 -8.78 -5.36
N ALA A 120 -10.58 -9.41 -4.21
CA ALA A 120 -10.23 -8.85 -2.89
C ALA A 120 -8.71 -8.61 -2.75
N TYR A 121 -7.89 -9.50 -3.33
CA TYR A 121 -6.45 -9.34 -3.33
C TYR A 121 -6.00 -8.18 -4.24
N GLN A 122 -6.58 -8.05 -5.43
CA GLN A 122 -6.29 -6.92 -6.33
C GLN A 122 -6.65 -5.58 -5.67
N GLU A 123 -7.77 -5.52 -4.95
CA GLU A 123 -8.18 -4.36 -4.18
C GLU A 123 -7.18 -4.06 -3.05
N ALA A 124 -6.75 -5.07 -2.29
CA ALA A 124 -5.75 -4.90 -1.24
C ALA A 124 -4.41 -4.37 -1.78
N VAL A 125 -3.96 -4.87 -2.94
CA VAL A 125 -2.75 -4.36 -3.62
C VAL A 125 -2.93 -2.91 -4.08
N ALA A 126 -4.10 -2.57 -4.63
CA ALA A 126 -4.40 -1.20 -5.05
C ALA A 126 -4.36 -0.22 -3.85
N VAL A 127 -4.98 -0.59 -2.73
CA VAL A 127 -4.97 0.20 -1.49
C VAL A 127 -3.54 0.33 -0.95
N ALA A 128 -2.76 -0.75 -0.94
CA ALA A 128 -1.37 -0.71 -0.50
C ALA A 128 -0.52 0.26 -1.34
N ARG A 129 -0.66 0.23 -2.67
CA ARG A 129 0.02 1.16 -3.58
C ARG A 129 -0.41 2.60 -3.38
N ALA A 130 -1.72 2.85 -3.21
CA ALA A 130 -2.24 4.19 -2.93
C ALA A 130 -1.66 4.76 -1.62
N LYS A 131 -1.59 3.93 -0.57
CA LYS A 131 -0.99 4.32 0.71
C LYS A 131 0.50 4.58 0.63
N GLU A 132 1.22 3.82 -0.19
CA GLU A 132 2.65 4.08 -0.38
C GLU A 132 2.90 5.37 -1.16
N ALA A 133 2.09 5.66 -2.18
CA ALA A 133 2.15 6.93 -2.90
C ALA A 133 1.83 8.13 -2.00
N GLU A 134 0.79 8.01 -1.16
CA GLU A 134 0.43 9.03 -0.16
C GLU A 134 1.57 9.25 0.85
N ARG A 135 2.20 8.17 1.35
CA ARG A 135 3.37 8.26 2.23
C ARG A 135 4.55 8.96 1.56
N ALA A 136 4.87 8.61 0.31
CA ALA A 136 5.96 9.25 -0.43
C ALA A 136 5.69 10.75 -0.65
N GLN A 137 4.45 11.12 -0.97
CA GLN A 137 4.05 12.52 -1.12
C GLN A 137 4.18 13.29 0.19
N LEU A 138 3.67 12.73 1.29
CA LEU A 138 3.77 13.34 2.62
C LEU A 138 5.23 13.47 3.06
N ALA A 139 6.06 12.45 2.84
CA ALA A 139 7.48 12.51 3.15
C ALA A 139 8.19 13.64 2.39
N GLY A 140 7.90 13.80 1.09
CA GLY A 140 8.46 14.90 0.29
C GLY A 140 7.96 16.29 0.74
N GLN A 141 6.71 16.40 1.16
CA GLN A 141 6.17 17.63 1.74
C GLN A 141 6.82 17.96 3.08
N THR A 142 6.97 16.97 3.97
CA THR A 142 7.65 17.13 5.24
C THR A 142 9.10 17.58 5.02
N GLU A 143 9.85 16.93 4.13
CA GLU A 143 11.22 17.32 3.82
C GLU A 143 11.29 18.77 3.30
N THR A 144 10.38 19.16 2.40
CA THR A 144 10.32 20.54 1.88
C THR A 144 10.01 21.54 2.99
N LEU A 145 9.05 21.24 3.87
CA LEU A 145 8.69 22.10 4.99
C LEU A 145 9.81 22.19 6.02
N THR A 146 10.50 21.09 6.32
CA THR A 146 11.66 21.06 7.21
C THR A 146 12.78 21.94 6.67
N ARG A 147 13.15 21.80 5.38
CA ARG A 147 14.17 22.67 4.76
C ARG A 147 13.78 24.14 4.78
N ARG A 148 12.50 24.46 4.56
CA ARG A 148 11.97 25.82 4.66
C ARG A 148 12.07 26.36 6.09
N ALA A 149 11.72 25.55 7.08
CA ALA A 149 11.82 25.92 8.50
C ALA A 149 13.28 26.20 8.89
N GLU A 150 14.20 25.30 8.56
CA GLU A 150 15.65 25.48 8.81
C GLU A 150 16.20 26.73 8.12
N SER A 151 15.80 26.99 6.87
CA SER A 151 16.19 28.21 6.18
C SER A 151 15.63 29.47 6.85
N CYS A 152 14.38 29.42 7.32
CA CYS A 152 13.76 30.55 8.02
C CYS A 152 14.42 30.80 9.37
N GLU A 153 14.75 29.75 10.13
CA GLU A 153 15.48 29.86 11.40
C GLU A 153 16.87 30.47 11.19
N THR A 154 17.61 29.99 10.20
CA THR A 154 18.94 30.52 9.85
C THR A 154 18.87 32.00 9.47
N LYS A 155 17.92 32.37 8.59
CA LYS A 155 17.70 33.76 8.18
C LYS A 155 17.24 34.64 9.34
N ASN A 156 16.40 34.14 10.23
CA ASN A 156 15.94 34.87 11.42
C ASN A 156 17.12 35.18 12.34
N ALA A 157 17.96 34.19 12.63
CA ALA A 157 19.17 34.39 13.42
C ALA A 157 20.12 35.43 12.78
N ALA A 158 20.27 35.39 11.45
CA ALA A 158 21.06 36.38 10.72
C ALA A 158 20.44 37.79 10.79
N LEU A 159 19.12 37.93 10.61
CA LEU A 159 18.40 39.19 10.76
C LEU A 159 18.55 39.76 12.18
N TYR A 160 18.45 38.92 13.20
CA TYR A 160 18.64 39.33 14.59
C TYR A 160 20.05 39.90 14.80
N LYS A 161 21.07 39.22 14.27
CA LYS A 161 22.47 39.70 14.33
C LYS A 161 22.64 41.04 13.63
N VAL A 162 22.10 41.20 12.42
CA VAL A 162 22.15 42.46 11.68
C VAL A 162 21.44 43.58 12.47
N GLY A 163 20.27 43.28 13.05
CA GLY A 163 19.55 44.23 13.91
C GLY A 163 20.35 44.65 15.14
N ALA A 164 21.01 43.70 15.81
CA ALA A 164 21.89 43.98 16.94
C ALA A 164 23.09 44.86 16.52
N GLU A 165 23.73 44.57 15.39
CA GLU A 165 24.83 45.39 14.84
C GLU A 165 24.37 46.84 14.57
N ILE A 166 23.15 47.04 14.05
CA ILE A 166 22.59 48.37 13.81
C ILE A 166 22.39 49.13 15.14
N LEU A 167 21.82 48.46 16.15
CA LEU A 167 21.60 49.06 17.48
C LEU A 167 22.93 49.43 18.16
N ASP A 168 23.94 48.56 18.10
CA ASP A 168 25.27 48.82 18.66
C ASP A 168 25.93 50.03 17.97
N ARG A 169 25.84 50.12 16.64
CA ARG A 169 26.36 51.27 15.88
C ARG A 169 25.64 52.56 16.20
N TYR A 170 24.32 52.51 16.40
CA TYR A 170 23.53 53.67 16.80
C TYR A 170 23.93 54.15 18.21
N ALA A 171 24.07 53.23 19.17
CA ALA A 171 24.52 53.56 20.53
C ALA A 171 25.94 54.13 20.55
N ALA A 172 26.87 53.56 19.77
CA ALA A 172 28.23 54.08 19.63
C ALA A 172 28.26 55.47 18.98
N ARG A 173 27.33 55.76 18.06
CA ARG A 173 27.21 57.07 17.42
C ARG A 173 26.67 58.12 18.38
N ASP A 174 25.69 57.81 19.23
CA ASP A 174 25.18 58.74 20.25
C ASP A 174 26.31 59.21 21.20
N ILE A 175 27.19 58.28 21.58
CA ILE A 175 28.40 58.56 22.38
C ILE A 175 29.44 59.38 21.58
N ALA A 176 29.59 59.10 20.28
CA ALA A 176 30.54 59.81 19.43
C ALA A 176 30.05 61.22 19.06
N GLU A 177 28.77 61.42 18.75
CA GLU A 177 28.17 62.72 18.43
C GLU A 177 28.21 63.66 19.64
N THR A 178 27.94 63.16 20.85
CA THR A 178 28.16 63.96 22.08
C THR A 178 29.61 64.41 22.28
N LEU A 179 30.60 63.72 21.68
CA LEU A 179 32.00 64.13 21.67
C LEU A 179 32.40 64.99 20.45
N LEU A 180 31.67 64.90 19.34
CA LEU A 180 32.01 65.47 18.01
C LEU A 180 31.25 66.75 17.65
N ASP A 181 30.35 67.26 18.50
CA ASP A 181 29.59 68.53 18.36
C ASP A 181 30.45 69.81 18.13
N ARG A 182 31.75 69.69 17.84
CA ARG A 182 32.71 70.79 17.70
C ARG A 182 33.42 70.90 16.35
N ASP A 183 33.05 70.15 15.29
CA ASP A 183 33.87 70.15 14.05
C ASP A 183 33.09 70.23 12.71
N PRO A 184 33.57 71.00 11.70
CA PRO A 184 32.85 71.31 10.46
C PRO A 184 33.08 70.30 9.29
N PHE A 185 33.70 69.14 9.53
CA PHE A 185 34.00 68.12 8.50
C PHE A 185 32.81 67.20 8.11
N LEU A 186 31.56 67.66 8.32
CA LEU A 186 30.31 66.88 8.22
C LEU A 186 29.98 66.32 6.82
N GLY A 187 30.56 66.88 5.75
CA GLY A 187 30.27 66.46 4.37
C GLY A 187 30.74 65.05 4.02
N ILE A 188 31.97 64.68 4.40
CA ILE A 188 32.56 63.35 4.14
C ILE A 188 31.83 62.29 5.00
N LYS A 189 31.56 62.63 6.26
CA LYS A 189 30.79 61.81 7.21
C LYS A 189 29.40 61.44 6.68
N LYS A 190 28.73 62.34 5.95
CA LYS A 190 27.41 62.08 5.36
C LYS A 190 27.45 60.97 4.30
N VAL A 191 28.47 60.93 3.46
CA VAL A 191 28.63 59.91 2.41
C VAL A 191 28.93 58.55 3.05
N GLU A 192 29.86 58.50 4.02
CA GLU A 192 30.13 57.28 4.79
C GLU A 192 28.86 56.73 5.46
N LEU A 193 27.99 57.62 5.95
CA LEU A 193 26.72 57.21 6.53
C LEU A 193 25.74 56.60 5.52
N GLN A 194 25.66 57.20 4.33
CA GLN A 194 24.82 56.69 3.25
C GLN A 194 25.29 55.30 2.81
N THR A 195 26.62 55.09 2.69
CA THR A 195 27.19 53.78 2.41
C THR A 195 26.85 52.76 3.49
N LEU A 196 26.96 53.15 4.77
CA LEU A 196 26.62 52.25 5.88
C LEU A 196 25.13 51.86 5.89
N VAL A 197 24.23 52.82 5.62
CA VAL A 197 22.79 52.55 5.51
C VAL A 197 22.52 51.59 4.36
N GLN A 198 23.17 51.79 3.22
CA GLN A 198 23.02 50.93 2.05
C GLN A 198 23.52 49.50 2.33
N ASP A 199 24.69 49.34 2.95
CA ASP A 199 25.22 48.02 3.35
C ASP A 199 24.26 47.26 4.27
N TYR A 200 23.65 47.94 5.25
CA TYR A 200 22.66 47.31 6.13
C TYR A 200 21.34 47.00 5.41
N GLN A 201 20.93 47.84 4.48
CA GLN A 201 19.75 47.60 3.66
C GLN A 201 19.94 46.35 2.79
N ASP A 202 21.12 46.17 2.18
CA ASP A 202 21.47 45.00 1.40
C ASP A 202 21.50 43.73 2.27
N LYS A 203 22.13 43.79 3.46
CA LYS A 203 22.13 42.68 4.43
C LYS A 203 20.72 42.27 4.85
N LEU A 204 19.81 43.22 5.08
CA LEU A 204 18.42 42.94 5.44
C LEU A 204 17.64 42.31 4.28
N LEU A 205 17.91 42.75 3.05
CA LEU A 205 17.30 42.19 1.84
C LEU A 205 17.77 40.75 1.59
N ASP A 206 19.07 40.46 1.76
CA ASP A 206 19.64 39.12 1.58
C ASP A 206 19.05 38.08 2.53
N GLN A 207 18.72 38.49 3.77
CA GLN A 207 18.14 37.61 4.77
C GLN A 207 16.60 37.55 4.74
N LYS A 208 15.96 38.28 3.84
CA LYS A 208 14.50 38.23 3.69
C LYS A 208 14.07 36.81 3.28
N ALA A 209 13.09 36.26 4.00
CA ALA A 209 12.47 35.00 3.62
C ALA A 209 11.68 35.18 2.31
N VAL A 210 11.84 34.24 1.38
CA VAL A 210 11.13 34.21 0.10
C VAL A 210 10.12 33.05 0.18
N PRO A 211 8.85 33.25 -0.26
CA PRO A 211 7.80 32.24 -0.19
C PRO A 211 8.08 30.97 -1.01
#